data_AF-A0A924BHL6-F1
#
_entry.id   AF-A0A924BHL6-F1
#
_cell.length_a   1.000
_cell.length_b   1.000
_cell.length_c   1.000
_cell.angle_alpha   90.00
_cell.angle_beta   90.00
_cell.angle_gamma   90.00
#
_symmetry.space_group_name_H-M   'P 1'
#
loop_
_entity.id
_entity.type
_entity.pdbx_description
1 polymer ?
#
loop_
_entity_poly.entity_id
_entity_poly.type
_entity_poly.pdbx_seq_one_letter_code
_entity_poly.pdbx_strand_id
1 'polypeptide(L)' 'MIQITLRRPDDMHLHLRDGAMLHGVLPETTRHFARAVIMPNLVPPVVTFADARAYHTRILAALP' A
#
# COMPACT_ATOMS: atom_id res chain seq x y z
N MET A 1 20.10 3.36 -25.99
CA MET A 1 19.26 3.00 -24.84
C MET A 1 17.82 2.89 -25.31
N ILE A 2 17.10 1.85 -24.92
CA ILE A 2 15.66 1.74 -25.19
C ILE A 2 14.93 2.37 -24.00
N GLN A 3 14.08 3.34 -24.26
CA GLN A 3 13.25 4.02 -23.26
C GLN A 3 11.78 3.70 -23.54
N ILE A 4 11.04 3.30 -22.50
CA ILE A 4 9.60 3.07 -22.56
C ILE A 4 8.93 4.07 -21.62
N THR A 5 7.98 4.84 -22.17
CA THR A 5 7.17 5.77 -21.38
C THR A 5 5.81 5.15 -21.12
N LEU A 6 5.43 5.04 -19.85
CA LEU A 6 4.13 4.55 -19.42
C LEU A 6 3.39 5.66 -18.66
N ARG A 7 2.06 5.64 -18.72
CA ARG A 7 1.26 6.38 -17.74
C ARG A 7 1.56 5.80 -16.36
N ARG A 8 1.51 6.63 -15.32
CA ARG A 8 1.78 6.19 -13.95
C ARG A 8 0.85 5.00 -13.61
N PRO A 9 1.41 3.82 -13.31
CA PRO A 9 0.62 2.60 -13.15
C PRO A 9 -0.04 2.53 -11.77
N ASP A 10 -0.92 1.53 -11.61
CA ASP A 10 -1.49 1.12 -10.32
C ASP A 10 -1.04 -0.30 -9.97
N ASP A 11 -0.89 -0.60 -8.68
CA ASP A 11 -0.52 -1.93 -8.19
C ASP A 11 -1.76 -2.68 -7.69
N MET A 12 -2.23 -3.66 -8.45
CA MET A 12 -3.49 -4.36 -8.16
C MET A 12 -3.34 -5.50 -7.15
N HIS A 13 -2.14 -5.73 -6.58
CA HIS A 13 -1.92 -6.76 -5.55
C HIS A 13 -0.72 -6.39 -4.66
N LEU A 14 -0.97 -5.68 -3.55
CA LEU A 14 0.10 -5.20 -2.66
C LEU A 14 -0.09 -5.65 -1.20
N HIS A 15 1.02 -6.05 -0.56
CA HIS A 15 1.08 -6.35 0.87
C HIS A 15 1.95 -5.31 1.61
N LEU A 16 1.31 -4.35 2.29
CA LEU A 16 2.04 -3.29 3.03
C LEU A 16 2.47 -3.70 4.44
N ARG A 17 1.91 -4.78 5.00
CA ARG A 17 2.11 -5.19 6.41
C ARG A 17 1.63 -4.07 7.36
N ASP A 18 2.20 -3.95 8.55
CA ASP A 18 1.81 -2.92 9.53
C ASP A 18 3.03 -2.44 10.34
N GLY A 19 2.85 -1.40 11.16
CA GLY A 19 3.87 -0.86 12.06
C GLY A 19 5.13 -0.43 11.33
N ALA A 20 6.30 -0.79 11.86
CA ALA A 20 7.60 -0.39 11.30
C ALA A 20 7.78 -0.86 9.84
N MET A 21 7.22 -2.01 9.46
CA MET A 21 7.31 -2.51 8.09
C MET A 21 6.51 -1.62 7.13
N LEU A 22 5.29 -1.22 7.50
CA LEU A 22 4.48 -0.29 6.72
C LEU A 22 5.26 0.99 6.42
N HIS A 23 5.88 1.60 7.44
CA HIS A 23 6.71 2.81 7.27
C HIS A 23 7.94 2.57 6.39
N GLY A 24 8.54 1.39 6.43
CA GLY A 24 9.70 1.04 5.60
C GLY A 24 9.36 0.79 4.13
N VAL A 25 8.22 0.17 3.82
CA VAL A 25 7.89 -0.25 2.45
C VAL A 25 6.98 0.69 1.69
N LEU A 26 6.13 1.47 2.38
CA LEU A 26 5.17 2.36 1.73
C LEU A 26 5.83 3.39 0.79
N PRO A 27 6.97 4.02 1.15
CA PRO A 27 7.63 4.98 0.25
C PRO A 27 8.04 4.39 -1.11
N GLU A 28 8.43 3.11 -1.14
CA GLU A 28 8.83 2.43 -2.37
C GLU A 28 7.65 2.24 -3.33
N THR A 29 6.47 1.92 -2.80
CA THR A 29 5.23 1.88 -3.60
C THR A 29 4.86 3.27 -4.10
N THR A 30 4.79 4.26 -3.21
CA THR A 30 4.30 5.62 -3.55
C THR A 30 5.23 6.36 -4.50
N ARG A 31 6.48 5.93 -4.66
CA ARG A 31 7.42 6.46 -5.66
C ARG A 31 7.00 6.16 -7.10
N HIS A 32 6.41 4.99 -7.34
CA HIS A 32 6.18 4.47 -8.69
C HIS A 32 4.70 4.34 -9.06
N PHE A 33 3.85 3.96 -8.10
CA PHE A 33 2.44 3.67 -8.36
C PHE A 33 1.54 4.83 -7.95
N ALA A 34 0.45 5.03 -8.67
CA ALA A 34 -0.56 6.05 -8.38
C ALA A 34 -1.55 5.54 -7.33
N ARG A 35 -2.00 4.29 -7.44
CA ARG A 35 -2.94 3.64 -6.51
C ARG A 35 -2.54 2.18 -6.30
N ALA A 36 -3.09 1.56 -5.25
CA ALA A 36 -2.90 0.14 -5.01
C ALA A 36 -4.13 -0.54 -4.38
N VAL A 37 -4.30 -1.83 -4.65
CA VAL A 37 -5.23 -2.71 -3.92
C VAL A 37 -4.45 -3.41 -2.81
N ILE A 38 -4.77 -3.07 -1.57
CA ILE A 38 -4.03 -3.55 -0.40
C ILE A 38 -4.66 -4.84 0.12
N MET A 39 -3.85 -5.88 0.21
CA MET A 39 -4.28 -7.20 0.64
C MET A 39 -4.55 -7.25 2.16
N PRO A 40 -5.59 -7.97 2.62
CA PRO A 40 -6.10 -7.91 3.99
C PRO A 40 -5.44 -8.89 4.98
N ASN A 41 -4.39 -9.62 4.57
CA ASN A 41 -3.80 -10.74 5.32
C ASN A 41 -2.81 -10.29 6.43
N LEU A 42 -3.23 -9.33 7.25
CA LEU A 42 -2.54 -9.01 8.51
C LEU A 42 -2.73 -10.12 9.56
N VAL A 43 -2.10 -9.95 10.71
CA VAL A 43 -2.27 -10.82 11.88
C VAL A 43 -2.76 -9.97 13.05
N PRO A 44 -4.05 -10.03 13.45
CA PRO A 44 -5.15 -10.78 12.82
C PRO A 44 -5.55 -10.19 11.44
N PRO A 45 -6.25 -10.97 10.58
CA PRO A 45 -6.64 -10.50 9.25
C PRO A 45 -7.70 -9.39 9.32
N VAL A 46 -7.71 -8.53 8.29
CA VAL A 46 -8.71 -7.48 8.12
C VAL A 46 -9.99 -8.10 7.54
N VAL A 47 -11.03 -8.25 8.35
CA VAL A 47 -12.26 -8.97 7.95
C VAL A 47 -13.54 -8.16 8.13
N THR A 48 -13.47 -7.04 8.86
CA THR A 48 -14.60 -6.12 9.04
C THR A 48 -14.34 -4.77 8.38
N PHE A 49 -15.41 -4.01 8.14
CA PHE A 49 -15.30 -2.63 7.68
C PHE A 49 -14.53 -1.74 8.66
N ALA A 50 -14.68 -1.97 9.97
CA ALA A 50 -13.95 -1.22 10.98
C ALA A 50 -12.44 -1.48 10.92
N ASP A 51 -12.02 -2.73 10.70
CA ASP A 51 -10.62 -3.10 10.51
C ASP A 51 -10.04 -2.39 9.28
N ALA A 52 -10.77 -2.45 8.15
CA ALA A 52 -10.35 -1.85 6.89
C ALA A 52 -10.19 -0.33 7.03
N ARG A 53 -11.14 0.34 7.69
CA ARG A 53 -11.07 1.78 7.96
C ARG A 53 -9.88 2.14 8.85
N ALA A 54 -9.64 1.37 9.91
CA ALA A 54 -8.50 1.60 10.80
C ALA A 54 -7.16 1.40 10.08
N TYR A 55 -7.06 0.37 9.24
CA TYR A 55 -5.86 0.09 8.45
C TYR A 55 -5.61 1.18 7.40
N HIS A 56 -6.67 1.62 6.70
CA HIS A 56 -6.60 2.76 5.79
C HIS A 56 -6.09 4.03 6.49
N THR A 57 -6.59 4.35 7.68
CA THR A 57 -6.11 5.49 8.47
C THR A 57 -4.61 5.36 8.81
N ARG A 58 -4.12 4.16 9.17
CA ARG A 58 -2.69 3.94 9.43
C ARG A 58 -1.84 4.11 8.17
N ILE A 59 -2.29 3.60 7.03
CA ILE A 59 -1.61 3.76 5.74
C ILE A 59 -1.50 5.24 5.38
N LEU A 60 -2.60 6.00 5.49
CA LEU A 60 -2.58 7.44 5.19
C LEU A 60 -1.66 8.22 6.13
N ALA A 61 -1.61 7.85 7.41
CA ALA A 61 -0.71 8.48 8.38
C ALA A 61 0.77 8.15 8.14
N ALA A 62 1.07 7.08 7.40
CA ALA A 62 2.43 6.64 7.07
C ALA A 62 2.93 7.17 5.71
N LEU A 63 2.11 7.92 4.96
CA LEU A 63 2.52 8.50 3.68
C LEU A 63 3.71 9.47 3.88
N PRO A 64 4.72 9.45 2.98
CA PRO A 64 5.83 10.39 2.99
C PRO A 64 5.44 11.81 2.55
#